data_AF-A0A7Z8L9E1-F1
#
_entry.id   AF-A0A7Z8L9E1-F1
#
_cell.length_a   1.000
_cell.length_b   1.000
_cell.length_c   1.000
_cell.angle_alpha   90.00
_cell.angle_beta   90.00
_cell.angle_gamma   90.00
#
_symmetry.space_group_name_H-M   'P 1'
#
loop_
_entity.id
_entity.type
_entity.pdbx_description
1 polymer ?
#
loop_
_entity_poly.entity_id
_entity_poly.type
_entity_poly.pdbx_seq_one_letter_code
_entity_poly.pdbx_strand_id
1 'polypeptide(L)'
;MLIFSPTPSCSEIPIMTIANPFPAIPSCALAQPGRRGGIMVVAVAATVILGIFLALAAAMASGTRYRIPEAGSEMRVLFSGESLGRILPNMCEGYPAGGLEFRAGFLAQQRRPFLLLDTGCLTTPGPDAALWAEEILRQLGEMVYDAVNLGEHEANLGAAELARLAKVGPPLVNANVRRLADDQPVAQPFIVSRRGGYRSAITGLVDEALVRAPDLRAESPHEALARLLPAMREAAEVLVVLADLDREQADALARDFPELHLILHRSRNNTRLPESVNRAVVGAIYGDRYIADTTLTWEGQRRLSARTEATELTSQSAGAAPIQNIPEGLRVSPERIDFGPIADGEQRQAQLTIHNDSSGLVRLSRVLSTCGCFVLGIEEQDIAAGAQLEITVTLHAVALEASNNVSLYLQLEGAVEGMLMVPATAQIIANAEEAAL
;
A
#
# COMPACT_ATOMS: atom_id res chain seq x y z
N MET A 1 -38.04 -39.85 11.01
CA MET A 1 -38.05 -41.32 11.12
C MET A 1 -36.58 -41.73 11.28
N LEU A 2 -35.97 -41.68 12.47
CA LEU A 2 -35.94 -42.68 13.57
C LEU A 2 -35.50 -44.08 13.06
N ILE A 3 -34.50 -44.84 13.55
CA ILE A 3 -33.80 -44.95 14.86
C ILE A 3 -32.55 -45.89 14.74
N PHE A 4 -31.47 -45.57 15.49
CA PHE A 4 -30.43 -46.33 16.26
C PHE A 4 -29.82 -47.72 15.86
N SER A 5 -28.46 -47.77 15.93
CA SER A 5 -27.50 -48.56 16.77
C SER A 5 -27.71 -50.09 17.03
N PRO A 6 -26.71 -50.91 17.48
CA PRO A 6 -25.54 -50.57 18.33
C PRO A 6 -24.20 -51.36 18.12
N THR A 7 -23.19 -50.95 18.92
CA THR A 7 -21.87 -51.60 19.18
C THR A 7 -21.96 -52.87 20.02
N PRO A 8 -20.84 -53.62 20.19
CA PRO A 8 -20.28 -53.78 21.54
C PRO A 8 -18.73 -53.80 21.64
N SER A 9 -18.24 -53.83 22.88
CA SER A 9 -16.87 -53.64 23.39
C SER A 9 -16.23 -54.91 24.00
N CYS A 10 -14.92 -54.77 24.32
CA CYS A 10 -14.14 -55.35 25.45
C CYS A 10 -13.26 -56.63 25.27
N SER A 11 -11.98 -56.45 25.69
CA SER A 11 -11.09 -57.36 26.47
C SER A 11 -10.53 -58.63 25.77
N GLU A 12 -9.30 -59.15 25.95
CA GLU A 12 -8.10 -58.89 26.79
C GLU A 12 -6.97 -59.91 26.42
N ILE A 13 -5.69 -59.64 26.78
CA ILE A 13 -4.54 -60.58 27.07
C ILE A 13 -3.75 -61.23 25.88
N PRO A 14 -2.42 -61.52 25.94
CA PRO A 14 -1.22 -60.83 26.50
C PRO A 14 -0.02 -60.73 25.50
N ILE A 15 1.00 -59.92 25.81
CA ILE A 15 2.30 -59.91 25.09
C ILE A 15 3.37 -60.59 25.95
N MET A 16 4.06 -61.55 25.33
CA MET A 16 5.14 -62.36 25.89
C MET A 16 6.50 -61.69 25.68
N THR A 17 7.30 -61.73 26.74
CA THR A 17 8.65 -61.20 26.94
C THR A 17 9.66 -61.61 25.87
N ILE A 18 10.48 -60.66 25.39
CA ILE A 18 11.80 -60.95 24.80
C ILE A 18 12.85 -60.07 25.47
N ALA A 19 13.95 -60.73 25.85
CA ALA A 19 15.03 -60.25 26.68
C ALA A 19 15.96 -59.25 25.98
N ASN A 20 16.54 -58.41 26.82
CA ASN A 20 17.62 -57.45 26.56
C ASN A 20 18.93 -58.16 26.20
N PRO A 21 19.81 -57.51 25.42
CA PRO A 21 21.17 -57.35 25.93
C PRO A 21 21.78 -55.99 25.58
N PHE A 22 22.32 -55.26 26.55
CA PHE A 22 23.62 -54.54 26.50
C PHE A 22 23.86 -53.84 27.88
N PRO A 23 25.12 -53.67 28.31
CA PRO A 23 25.52 -53.69 29.72
C PRO A 23 25.55 -52.32 30.42
N ALA A 24 25.67 -52.42 31.74
CA ALA A 24 25.60 -51.42 32.78
C ALA A 24 26.60 -50.25 32.69
N ILE A 25 26.14 -49.08 33.14
CA ILE A 25 26.95 -47.94 33.61
C ILE A 25 26.56 -47.69 35.09
N PRO A 26 27.50 -47.48 36.02
CA PRO A 26 27.21 -47.44 37.45
C PRO A 26 26.57 -46.12 37.90
N SER A 27 25.70 -46.25 38.90
CA SER A 27 24.94 -45.20 39.56
C SER A 27 25.81 -44.28 40.44
N CYS A 28 25.50 -42.99 40.47
CA CYS A 28 25.81 -42.10 41.59
C CYS A 28 24.63 -41.17 41.91
N ALA A 29 24.07 -41.38 43.10
CA ALA A 29 23.27 -40.53 43.98
C ALA A 29 22.58 -39.27 43.42
N LEU A 30 21.24 -39.30 43.43
CA LEU A 30 20.38 -38.10 43.43
C LEU A 30 20.33 -37.48 44.83
N ALA A 31 20.84 -36.25 44.94
CA ALA A 31 20.57 -35.34 46.06
C ALA A 31 19.19 -34.67 45.88
N GLN A 32 18.42 -34.57 46.97
CA GLN A 32 17.14 -33.85 46.98
C GLN A 32 17.36 -32.32 46.92
N PRO A 33 16.56 -31.55 46.14
CA PRO A 33 16.59 -30.09 46.22
C PRO A 33 15.60 -29.55 47.27
N GLY A 34 16.13 -28.71 48.15
CA GLY A 34 15.41 -28.04 49.23
C GLY A 34 14.49 -26.89 48.78
N ARG A 35 13.37 -26.77 49.49
CA ARG A 35 12.40 -25.65 49.47
C ARG A 35 13.06 -24.33 49.94
N ARG A 36 13.70 -23.56 49.06
CA ARG A 36 14.01 -22.13 49.34
C ARG A 36 13.86 -21.15 48.15
N GLY A 37 13.49 -21.61 46.95
CA GLY A 37 13.44 -20.74 45.75
C GLY A 37 12.13 -19.96 45.48
N GLY A 38 11.02 -20.27 46.16
CA GLY A 38 9.70 -19.73 45.78
C GLY A 38 9.41 -18.28 46.19
N ILE A 39 9.99 -17.80 47.29
CA ILE A 39 9.61 -16.50 47.86
C ILE A 39 10.31 -15.34 47.13
N MET A 40 11.53 -15.56 46.63
CA MET A 40 12.30 -14.51 45.95
C MET A 40 11.78 -14.21 44.53
N VAL A 41 11.26 -15.21 43.83
CA VAL A 41 10.69 -15.06 42.47
C VAL A 41 9.37 -14.30 42.50
N VAL A 42 8.53 -14.52 43.53
CA VAL A 42 7.24 -13.82 43.68
C VAL A 42 7.44 -12.34 44.02
N ALA A 43 8.45 -12.01 44.85
CA ALA A 43 8.75 -10.63 45.21
C ALA A 43 9.26 -9.80 44.02
N VAL A 44 10.13 -10.37 43.18
CA VAL A 44 10.64 -9.70 41.97
C VAL A 44 9.54 -9.50 40.93
N ALA A 45 8.68 -10.51 40.73
CA ALA A 45 7.53 -10.40 39.84
C ALA A 45 6.55 -9.30 40.29
N ALA A 46 6.26 -9.18 41.59
CA ALA A 46 5.39 -8.15 42.13
C ALA A 46 5.95 -6.73 41.95
N THR A 47 7.26 -6.53 42.11
CA THR A 47 7.91 -5.23 41.86
C THR A 47 7.98 -4.86 40.38
N VAL A 48 8.15 -5.83 39.48
CA VAL A 48 8.11 -5.60 38.04
C VAL A 48 6.69 -5.26 37.58
N ILE A 49 5.67 -5.97 38.09
CA ILE A 49 4.27 -5.68 37.80
C ILE A 49 3.89 -4.30 38.34
N LEU A 50 4.29 -3.93 39.56
CA LEU A 50 4.02 -2.60 40.13
C LEU A 50 4.76 -1.48 39.37
N GLY A 51 5.98 -1.73 38.91
CA GLY A 51 6.74 -0.81 38.06
C GLY A 51 6.10 -0.60 36.68
N ILE A 52 5.55 -1.65 36.07
CA ILE A 52 4.79 -1.59 34.83
C ILE A 52 3.48 -0.82 35.05
N PHE A 53 2.76 -1.08 36.14
CA PHE A 53 1.53 -0.34 36.49
C PHE A 53 1.80 1.15 36.76
N LEU A 54 2.91 1.50 37.42
CA LEU A 54 3.32 2.88 37.63
C LEU A 54 3.77 3.58 36.33
N ALA A 55 4.44 2.86 35.42
CA ALA A 55 4.79 3.38 34.11
C ALA A 55 3.57 3.60 33.21
N LEU A 56 2.59 2.69 33.25
CA LEU A 56 1.29 2.84 32.59
C LEU A 56 0.47 3.98 33.21
N ALA A 57 0.47 4.12 34.53
CA ALA A 57 -0.19 5.24 35.21
C ALA A 57 0.48 6.58 34.90
N ALA A 58 1.81 6.62 34.76
CA ALA A 58 2.55 7.82 34.33
C ALA A 58 2.29 8.16 32.85
N ALA A 59 2.16 7.15 31.98
CA ALA A 59 1.74 7.34 30.58
C ALA A 59 0.27 7.80 30.45
N MET A 60 -0.61 7.37 31.36
CA MET A 60 -1.98 7.88 31.47
C MET A 60 -2.05 9.27 32.15
N ALA A 61 -1.08 9.61 33.01
CA ALA A 61 -0.95 10.92 33.66
C ALA A 61 -0.31 11.98 32.76
N SER A 62 0.40 11.59 31.70
CA SER A 62 0.68 12.46 30.56
C SER A 62 -0.57 12.63 29.69
N GLY A 63 -1.65 13.09 30.31
CA GLY A 63 -2.80 13.64 29.62
C GLY A 63 -2.35 14.88 28.85
N THR A 64 -1.78 14.67 27.67
CA THR A 64 -1.62 15.72 26.67
C THR A 64 -3.02 16.16 26.28
N ARG A 65 -3.54 17.14 27.02
CA ARG A 65 -4.81 17.80 26.75
C ARG A 65 -4.89 18.08 25.26
N TYR A 66 -6.00 17.71 24.64
CA TYR A 66 -6.38 18.08 23.28
C TYR A 66 -6.01 19.55 23.05
N ARG A 67 -4.94 19.80 22.30
CA ARG A 67 -4.44 21.15 22.04
C ARG A 67 -5.27 21.64 20.86
N ILE A 68 -6.06 22.68 21.07
CA ILE A 68 -6.74 23.34 19.96
C ILE A 68 -5.69 24.23 19.29
N PRO A 69 -5.42 24.08 17.99
CA PRO A 69 -4.49 24.96 17.30
C PRO A 69 -4.91 26.42 17.41
N GLU A 70 -3.93 27.31 17.56
CA GLU A 70 -4.19 28.75 17.66
C GLU A 70 -4.62 29.31 16.31
N ALA A 71 -5.38 30.40 16.32
CA ALA A 71 -5.73 31.08 15.07
C ALA A 71 -4.46 31.54 14.33
N GLY A 72 -4.41 31.31 13.02
CA GLY A 72 -3.24 31.54 12.17
C GLY A 72 -2.28 30.35 12.09
N SER A 73 -2.49 29.29 12.86
CA SER A 73 -1.69 28.07 12.71
C SER A 73 -1.95 27.44 11.33
N GLU A 74 -0.93 26.84 10.74
CA GLU A 74 -1.01 26.17 9.43
C GLU A 74 -0.56 24.71 9.52
N MET A 75 -1.19 23.84 8.73
CA MET A 75 -0.75 22.47 8.48
C MET A 75 -0.79 22.18 6.99
N ARG A 76 0.30 21.61 6.45
CA ARG A 76 0.37 21.20 5.06
C ARG A 76 0.03 19.71 4.93
N VAL A 77 -0.88 19.38 4.02
CA VAL A 77 -1.29 18.02 3.68
C VAL A 77 -1.12 17.85 2.18
N LEU A 78 -0.29 16.89 1.79
CA LEU A 78 -0.21 16.43 0.41
C LEU A 78 -1.02 15.14 0.30
N PHE A 79 -1.84 15.03 -0.74
CA PHE A 79 -2.59 13.80 -0.95
C PHE A 79 -2.78 13.41 -2.42
N SER A 80 -2.86 12.11 -2.62
CA SER A 80 -3.20 11.42 -3.87
C SER A 80 -4.29 10.38 -3.59
N GLY A 81 -4.54 9.52 -4.56
CA GLY A 81 -5.55 8.48 -4.45
C GLY A 81 -5.87 7.88 -5.80
N GLU A 82 -6.63 6.80 -5.81
CA GLU A 82 -7.11 6.14 -7.02
C GLU A 82 -5.97 5.90 -8.00
N SER A 83 -4.88 5.26 -7.55
CA SER A 83 -3.80 4.86 -8.45
C SER A 83 -4.24 3.80 -9.47
N LEU A 84 -5.32 3.05 -9.24
CA LEU A 84 -6.00 2.19 -10.22
C LEU A 84 -5.07 1.31 -11.10
N GLY A 85 -4.00 0.78 -10.52
CA GLY A 85 -2.99 -0.04 -11.20
C GLY A 85 -2.01 0.75 -12.09
N ARG A 86 -2.13 2.07 -12.15
CA ARG A 86 -1.32 2.98 -12.94
C ARG A 86 -0.05 3.36 -12.19
N ILE A 87 0.95 2.51 -12.36
CA ILE A 87 2.31 2.80 -11.91
C ILE A 87 2.96 3.84 -12.83
N LEU A 88 2.64 3.81 -14.13
CA LEU A 88 3.22 4.71 -15.12
C LEU A 88 2.37 5.94 -15.45
N PRO A 89 3.00 6.99 -16.00
CA PRO A 89 2.34 8.12 -16.62
C PRO A 89 1.59 7.62 -17.86
N ASN A 90 0.42 8.18 -18.05
CA ASN A 90 -0.34 8.02 -19.27
C ASN A 90 -0.06 9.19 -20.20
N MET A 91 -0.15 8.95 -21.50
CA MET A 91 -0.09 10.03 -22.48
C MET A 91 -1.39 10.84 -22.39
N CYS A 92 -1.28 12.08 -21.93
CA CYS A 92 -2.37 13.04 -21.84
C CYS A 92 -2.07 14.16 -22.83
N GLU A 93 -2.91 14.34 -23.86
CA GLU A 93 -2.75 15.43 -24.83
C GLU A 93 -1.35 15.52 -25.47
N GLY A 94 -0.70 14.37 -25.67
CA GLY A 94 0.61 14.28 -26.32
C GLY A 94 1.83 14.42 -25.39
N TYR A 95 1.65 14.50 -24.07
CA TYR A 95 2.75 14.47 -23.09
C TYR A 95 2.49 13.44 -21.97
N PRO A 96 3.55 12.87 -21.36
CA PRO A 96 3.39 11.95 -20.25
C PRO A 96 2.93 12.70 -18.99
N ALA A 97 1.86 12.23 -18.37
CA ALA A 97 1.33 12.77 -17.13
C ALA A 97 0.85 11.66 -16.17
N GLY A 98 1.00 11.88 -14.87
CA GLY A 98 0.72 10.90 -13.83
C GLY A 98 1.89 9.97 -13.54
N GLY A 99 1.58 8.81 -12.96
CA GLY A 99 2.59 7.80 -12.62
C GLY A 99 3.31 8.07 -11.30
N LEU A 100 3.82 6.99 -10.72
CA LEU A 100 4.48 7.01 -9.42
C LEU A 100 5.87 7.65 -9.49
N GLU A 101 6.53 7.64 -10.64
CA GLU A 101 7.83 8.30 -10.79
C GLU A 101 7.71 9.82 -10.76
N PHE A 102 6.70 10.41 -11.43
CA PHE A 102 6.49 11.86 -11.38
C PHE A 102 5.99 12.28 -10.01
N ARG A 103 5.19 11.43 -9.36
CA ARG A 103 4.79 11.60 -7.97
C ARG A 103 6.00 11.65 -7.03
N ALA A 104 6.92 10.69 -7.14
CA ALA A 104 8.14 10.64 -6.34
C ALA A 104 9.04 11.86 -6.58
N GLY A 105 9.26 12.23 -7.86
CA GLY A 105 10.05 13.40 -8.22
C GLY A 105 9.46 14.70 -7.69
N PHE A 106 8.14 14.86 -7.75
CA PHE A 106 7.45 16.00 -7.14
C PHE A 106 7.64 16.02 -5.62
N LEU A 107 7.46 14.89 -4.94
CA LEU A 107 7.62 14.77 -3.49
C LEU A 107 9.05 15.04 -3.02
N ALA A 108 10.06 14.61 -3.78
CA ALA A 108 11.47 14.80 -3.46
C ALA A 108 11.89 16.29 -3.44
N GLN A 109 11.17 17.14 -4.16
CA GLN A 109 11.42 18.59 -4.17
C GLN A 109 10.85 19.32 -2.95
N GLN A 110 9.99 18.66 -2.17
CA GLN A 110 9.27 19.30 -1.08
C GLN A 110 10.18 19.51 0.14
N ARG A 111 10.31 20.77 0.58
CA ARG A 111 11.22 21.14 1.70
C ARG A 111 10.50 21.44 3.01
N ARG A 112 9.25 21.88 2.97
CA ARG A 112 8.44 22.14 4.16
C ARG A 112 7.86 20.83 4.70
N PRO A 113 7.71 20.65 6.01
CA PRO A 113 7.01 19.48 6.55
C PRO A 113 5.56 19.40 6.05
N PHE A 114 5.10 18.20 5.72
CA PHE A 114 3.73 17.90 5.33
C PHE A 114 3.30 16.53 5.88
N LEU A 115 1.98 16.33 5.95
CA LEU A 115 1.35 15.02 6.09
C LEU A 115 1.05 14.46 4.70
N LEU A 116 1.44 13.22 4.40
CA LEU A 116 1.30 12.60 3.08
C LEU A 116 0.30 11.43 3.12
N LEU A 117 -0.78 11.53 2.34
CA LEU A 117 -1.93 10.62 2.44
C LEU A 117 -2.38 10.10 1.08
N ASP A 118 -2.91 8.89 1.03
CA ASP A 118 -3.54 8.32 -0.18
C ASP A 118 -4.94 7.80 0.10
N THR A 119 -5.93 8.14 -0.73
CA THR A 119 -7.32 7.74 -0.52
C THR A 119 -7.64 6.29 -0.91
N GLY A 120 -6.66 5.49 -1.33
CA GLY A 120 -6.82 4.08 -1.68
C GLY A 120 -7.30 3.88 -3.11
N CYS A 121 -7.86 2.69 -3.42
CA CYS A 121 -8.16 2.26 -4.80
C CYS A 121 -6.89 2.20 -5.64
N LEU A 122 -5.92 1.45 -5.13
CA LEU A 122 -4.59 1.30 -5.70
C LEU A 122 -4.61 0.43 -6.95
N THR A 123 -5.55 -0.50 -7.06
CA THR A 123 -5.65 -1.43 -8.21
C THR A 123 -7.02 -1.37 -8.89
N THR A 124 -7.16 -2.04 -10.03
CA THR A 124 -8.44 -2.36 -10.69
C THR A 124 -8.74 -3.87 -10.58
N PRO A 125 -10.01 -4.30 -10.70
CA PRO A 125 -10.35 -5.72 -10.73
C PRO A 125 -9.65 -6.45 -11.89
N GLY A 126 -9.09 -7.63 -11.61
CA GLY A 126 -8.40 -8.44 -12.61
C GLY A 126 -7.46 -9.47 -11.98
N PRO A 127 -6.87 -10.37 -12.78
CA PRO A 127 -5.95 -11.40 -12.30
C PRO A 127 -4.70 -10.83 -11.65
N ASP A 128 -4.29 -9.63 -12.05
CA ASP A 128 -3.05 -8.97 -11.59
C ASP A 128 -3.29 -7.95 -10.47
N ALA A 129 -4.53 -7.87 -9.95
CA ALA A 129 -4.91 -6.80 -9.03
C ALA A 129 -4.07 -6.78 -7.74
N ALA A 130 -3.79 -7.96 -7.19
CA ALA A 130 -2.93 -8.12 -6.01
C ALA A 130 -1.48 -7.65 -6.27
N LEU A 131 -0.94 -7.99 -7.44
CA LEU A 131 0.42 -7.62 -7.85
C LEU A 131 0.55 -6.11 -8.01
N TRP A 132 -0.43 -5.46 -8.64
CA TRP A 132 -0.43 -4.00 -8.80
C TRP A 132 -0.56 -3.28 -7.47
N ALA A 133 -1.47 -3.72 -6.60
CA ALA A 133 -1.63 -3.14 -5.28
C ALA A 133 -0.35 -3.25 -4.44
N GLU A 134 0.32 -4.40 -4.49
CA GLU A 134 1.60 -4.62 -3.80
C GLU A 134 2.69 -3.68 -4.27
N GLU A 135 2.90 -3.58 -5.58
CA GLU A 135 3.96 -2.73 -6.13
C GLU A 135 3.70 -1.25 -5.83
N ILE A 136 2.46 -0.80 -5.97
CA ILE A 136 2.09 0.57 -5.64
C ILE A 136 2.35 0.81 -4.15
N LEU A 137 1.93 -0.08 -3.26
CA LEU A 137 2.21 0.04 -1.83
C LEU A 137 3.71 0.09 -1.52
N ARG A 138 4.53 -0.71 -2.19
CA ARG A 138 5.98 -0.69 -2.04
C ARG A 138 6.55 0.70 -2.36
N GLN A 139 6.18 1.26 -3.50
CA GLN A 139 6.63 2.60 -3.92
C GLN A 139 6.08 3.73 -3.04
N LEU A 140 4.82 3.65 -2.59
CA LEU A 140 4.28 4.59 -1.61
C LEU A 140 5.05 4.52 -0.27
N GLY A 141 5.55 3.33 0.09
CA GLY A 141 6.42 3.11 1.24
C GLY A 141 7.76 3.84 1.11
N GLU A 142 8.38 3.77 -0.07
CA GLU A 142 9.62 4.50 -0.40
C GLU A 142 9.40 6.01 -0.39
N MET A 143 8.22 6.48 -0.82
CA MET A 143 7.80 7.88 -0.73
C MET A 143 7.40 8.32 0.69
N VAL A 144 7.41 7.39 1.66
CA VAL A 144 7.15 7.64 3.08
C VAL A 144 5.76 8.22 3.33
N TYR A 145 4.74 7.67 2.65
CA TYR A 145 3.34 7.97 2.94
C TYR A 145 3.00 7.69 4.41
N ASP A 146 2.24 8.59 5.04
CA ASP A 146 1.84 8.45 6.43
C ASP A 146 0.69 7.44 6.60
N ALA A 147 -0.25 7.43 5.66
CA ALA A 147 -1.37 6.49 5.64
C ALA A 147 -1.93 6.30 4.22
N VAL A 148 -2.43 5.10 3.96
CA VAL A 148 -3.17 4.76 2.74
C VAL A 148 -4.49 4.11 3.15
N ASN A 149 -5.60 4.58 2.60
CA ASN A 149 -6.89 3.90 2.81
C ASN A 149 -6.90 2.54 2.11
N LEU A 150 -7.56 1.57 2.73
CA LEU A 150 -8.00 0.36 2.03
C LEU A 150 -9.36 0.66 1.39
N GLY A 151 -9.37 0.82 0.06
CA GLY A 151 -10.56 1.13 -0.74
C GLY A 151 -11.28 -0.13 -1.25
N GLU A 152 -12.28 0.06 -2.11
CA GLU A 152 -13.11 -1.03 -2.64
C GLU A 152 -12.31 -2.09 -3.39
N HIS A 153 -11.29 -1.67 -4.14
CA HIS A 153 -10.50 -2.58 -4.96
C HIS A 153 -9.61 -3.49 -4.10
N GLU A 154 -8.97 -2.94 -3.08
CA GLU A 154 -8.20 -3.72 -2.11
C GLU A 154 -9.11 -4.62 -1.28
N ALA A 155 -10.26 -4.11 -0.81
CA ALA A 155 -11.23 -4.90 -0.05
C ALA A 155 -11.68 -6.15 -0.84
N ASN A 156 -11.87 -6.01 -2.14
CA ASN A 156 -12.34 -7.08 -3.01
C ASN A 156 -11.28 -8.14 -3.34
N LEU A 157 -10.04 -7.98 -2.89
CA LEU A 157 -9.01 -9.04 -2.93
C LEU A 157 -9.22 -10.12 -1.85
N GLY A 158 -9.98 -9.81 -0.79
CA GLY A 158 -10.26 -10.73 0.32
C GLY A 158 -9.26 -10.67 1.48
N ALA A 159 -9.61 -11.28 2.61
CA ALA A 159 -8.89 -11.11 3.88
C ALA A 159 -7.44 -11.60 3.85
N ALA A 160 -7.18 -12.71 3.14
CA ALA A 160 -5.84 -13.30 3.05
C ALA A 160 -4.87 -12.36 2.33
N GLU A 161 -5.31 -11.75 1.23
CA GLU A 161 -4.47 -10.85 0.44
C GLU A 161 -4.26 -9.52 1.15
N LEU A 162 -5.29 -8.97 1.80
CA LEU A 162 -5.16 -7.79 2.64
C LEU A 162 -4.13 -7.99 3.77
N ALA A 163 -4.10 -9.17 4.40
CA ALA A 163 -3.11 -9.50 5.42
C ALA A 163 -1.67 -9.59 4.87
N ARG A 164 -1.52 -9.89 3.57
CA ARG A 164 -0.24 -9.86 2.86
C ARG A 164 0.17 -8.41 2.55
N LEU A 165 -0.71 -7.65 1.91
CA LEU A 165 -0.49 -6.25 1.51
C LEU A 165 -0.19 -5.33 2.70
N ALA A 166 -0.80 -5.57 3.86
CA ALA A 166 -0.55 -4.80 5.08
C ALA A 166 0.91 -4.84 5.58
N LYS A 167 1.76 -5.72 5.03
CA LYS A 167 3.17 -5.86 5.40
C LYS A 167 4.14 -5.19 4.42
N VAL A 168 3.67 -4.72 3.27
CA VAL A 168 4.54 -4.30 2.15
C VAL A 168 4.87 -2.81 2.21
N GLY A 169 3.87 -1.98 2.48
CA GLY A 169 3.96 -0.54 2.28
C GLY A 169 3.63 0.29 3.52
N PRO A 170 3.15 1.53 3.31
CA PRO A 170 2.68 2.40 4.37
C PRO A 170 1.57 1.75 5.21
N PRO A 171 1.27 2.30 6.40
CA PRO A 171 0.13 1.86 7.19
C PRO A 171 -1.18 1.92 6.40
N LEU A 172 -1.80 0.77 6.18
CA LEU A 172 -3.16 0.66 5.69
C LEU A 172 -4.16 0.97 6.81
N VAL A 173 -5.10 1.88 6.54
CA VAL A 173 -6.18 2.24 7.47
C VAL A 173 -7.54 1.92 6.87
N ASN A 174 -8.44 1.38 7.70
CA ASN A 174 -9.88 1.26 7.41
C ASN A 174 -10.66 0.93 8.69
N ALA A 175 -11.75 1.66 8.94
CA ALA A 175 -12.55 1.53 10.15
C ALA A 175 -13.78 0.64 10.01
N ASN A 176 -14.24 0.38 8.78
CA ASN A 176 -15.56 -0.20 8.52
C ASN A 176 -15.54 -1.54 7.79
N VAL A 177 -14.41 -2.03 7.29
CA VAL A 177 -14.26 -3.37 6.70
C VAL A 177 -13.79 -4.36 7.76
N ARG A 178 -14.50 -5.48 7.86
CA ARG A 178 -14.29 -6.53 8.86
C ARG A 178 -14.37 -7.90 8.23
N ARG A 179 -13.67 -8.87 8.82
CA ARG A 179 -13.80 -10.27 8.42
C ARG A 179 -15.16 -10.80 8.83
N LEU A 180 -15.81 -11.51 7.92
CA LEU A 180 -17.10 -12.13 8.19
C LEU A 180 -17.00 -13.24 9.25
N ALA A 181 -15.86 -13.94 9.31
CA ALA A 181 -15.67 -15.10 10.18
C ALA A 181 -15.69 -14.77 11.69
N ASP A 182 -15.14 -13.64 12.09
CA ASP A 182 -14.93 -13.32 13.52
C ASP A 182 -14.96 -11.82 13.85
N ASP A 183 -15.43 -11.02 12.91
CA ASP A 183 -15.65 -9.59 13.05
C ASP A 183 -14.41 -8.72 13.32
N GLN A 184 -13.22 -9.29 13.13
CA GLN A 184 -11.97 -8.55 13.32
C GLN A 184 -11.74 -7.55 12.17
N PRO A 185 -11.16 -6.37 12.46
CA PRO A 185 -10.72 -5.44 11.42
C PRO A 185 -9.69 -6.10 10.49
N VAL A 186 -9.73 -5.73 9.21
CA VAL A 186 -8.74 -6.19 8.21
C VAL A 186 -7.53 -5.27 8.07
N ALA A 187 -7.66 -4.04 8.55
CA ALA A 187 -6.61 -3.02 8.59
C ALA A 187 -6.65 -2.29 9.93
N GLN A 188 -5.71 -1.38 10.16
CA GLN A 188 -5.73 -0.56 11.38
C GLN A 188 -6.97 0.36 11.34
N PRO A 189 -7.82 0.37 12.39
CA PRO A 189 -9.00 1.24 12.39
C PRO A 189 -8.63 2.72 12.26
N PHE A 190 -7.53 3.14 12.86
CA PHE A 190 -6.88 4.42 12.63
C PHE A 190 -5.41 4.34 13.03
N ILE A 191 -4.63 5.32 12.60
CA ILE A 191 -3.27 5.58 13.11
C ILE A 191 -3.14 7.01 13.62
N VAL A 192 -2.03 7.31 14.29
CA VAL A 192 -1.65 8.69 14.64
C VAL A 192 -0.33 9.05 13.97
N SER A 193 -0.34 10.01 13.04
CA SER A 193 0.88 10.58 12.47
C SER A 193 1.26 11.90 13.16
N ARG A 194 2.57 12.19 13.19
CA ARG A 194 3.16 13.39 13.81
C ARG A 194 3.92 14.20 12.75
N ARG A 195 3.22 15.12 12.08
CA ARG A 195 3.79 15.96 11.02
C ARG A 195 3.46 17.43 11.26
N GLY A 196 4.38 18.32 10.90
CA GLY A 196 4.16 19.77 11.01
C GLY A 196 3.87 20.28 12.43
N GLY A 197 4.21 19.52 13.48
CA GLY A 197 3.90 19.87 14.87
C GLY A 197 2.52 19.41 15.36
N TYR A 198 1.74 18.72 14.54
CA TYR A 198 0.40 18.21 14.89
C TYR A 198 0.40 16.70 15.08
N ARG A 199 -0.50 16.22 15.95
CA ARG A 199 -0.95 14.83 15.94
C ARG A 199 -2.21 14.72 15.11
N SER A 200 -2.18 13.87 14.10
CA SER A 200 -3.33 13.59 13.23
C SER A 200 -3.78 12.15 13.41
N ALA A 201 -5.02 11.96 13.89
CA ALA A 201 -5.67 10.65 13.86
C ALA A 201 -6.28 10.48 12.48
N ILE A 202 -5.83 9.44 11.77
CA ILE A 202 -6.16 9.20 10.37
C ILE A 202 -6.86 7.86 10.28
N THR A 203 -8.05 7.85 9.71
CA THR A 203 -8.84 6.64 9.47
C THR A 203 -9.23 6.52 8.00
N GLY A 204 -9.61 5.31 7.61
CA GLY A 204 -10.09 4.97 6.29
C GLY A 204 -11.56 4.54 6.33
N LEU A 205 -12.33 4.86 5.30
CA LEU A 205 -13.69 4.38 5.10
C LEU A 205 -13.90 3.93 3.65
N VAL A 206 -14.77 2.95 3.45
CA VAL A 206 -15.25 2.52 2.13
C VAL A 206 -16.77 2.50 2.12
N ASP A 207 -17.39 2.74 0.98
CA ASP A 207 -18.83 2.53 0.84
C ASP A 207 -19.15 1.04 1.09
N GLU A 208 -20.04 0.77 2.04
CA GLU A 208 -20.46 -0.58 2.40
C GLU A 208 -21.02 -1.35 1.20
N ALA A 209 -21.63 -0.64 0.26
CA ALA A 209 -22.21 -1.19 -0.95
C ALA A 209 -21.16 -1.55 -2.00
N LEU A 210 -19.87 -1.30 -1.80
CA LEU A 210 -18.80 -1.60 -2.77
C LEU A 210 -17.95 -2.81 -2.37
N VAL A 211 -18.10 -3.30 -1.14
CA VAL A 211 -17.43 -4.51 -0.66
C VAL A 211 -18.22 -5.75 -1.10
N ARG A 212 -17.54 -6.63 -1.85
CA ARG A 212 -18.08 -7.84 -2.49
C ARG A 212 -17.29 -9.12 -2.18
N ALA A 213 -16.12 -9.01 -1.55
CA ALA A 213 -15.36 -10.18 -1.12
C ALA A 213 -16.21 -11.08 -0.19
N PRO A 214 -16.27 -12.40 -0.45
CA PRO A 214 -17.19 -13.30 0.24
C PRO A 214 -16.83 -13.55 1.71
N ASP A 215 -15.59 -13.27 2.11
CA ASP A 215 -15.05 -13.43 3.45
C ASP A 215 -15.03 -12.12 4.25
N LEU A 216 -15.49 -11.01 3.67
CA LEU A 216 -15.52 -9.69 4.29
C LEU A 216 -16.94 -9.12 4.36
N ARG A 217 -17.12 -8.18 5.27
CA ARG A 217 -18.32 -7.33 5.38
C ARG A 217 -17.89 -5.88 5.63
N ALA A 218 -18.75 -4.94 5.29
CA ALA A 218 -18.58 -3.54 5.64
C ALA A 218 -19.73 -3.06 6.55
N GLU A 219 -19.38 -2.40 7.65
CA GLU A 219 -20.28 -1.59 8.47
C GLU A 219 -20.55 -0.25 7.76
N SER A 220 -21.66 0.41 8.10
CA SER A 220 -21.92 1.74 7.56
C SER A 220 -20.81 2.73 7.92
N PRO A 221 -20.36 3.61 7.00
CA PRO A 221 -19.37 4.64 7.30
C PRO A 221 -19.74 5.51 8.50
N HIS A 222 -21.03 5.84 8.67
CA HIS A 222 -21.50 6.66 9.78
C HIS A 222 -21.38 5.92 11.12
N GLU A 223 -21.79 4.66 11.18
CA GLU A 223 -21.71 3.84 12.40
C GLU A 223 -20.26 3.58 12.80
N ALA A 224 -19.42 3.21 11.82
CA ALA A 224 -18.00 2.97 12.06
C ALA A 224 -17.28 4.22 12.56
N LEU A 225 -17.58 5.38 11.98
CA LEU A 225 -17.00 6.65 12.42
C LEU A 225 -17.51 7.05 13.80
N ALA A 226 -18.82 6.96 14.07
CA ALA A 226 -19.40 7.25 15.38
C ALA A 226 -18.76 6.40 16.50
N ARG A 227 -18.51 5.12 16.22
CA ARG A 227 -17.81 4.19 17.11
C ARG A 227 -16.35 4.58 17.35
N LEU A 228 -15.66 5.04 16.31
CA LEU A 228 -14.21 5.30 16.34
C LEU A 228 -13.84 6.69 16.86
N LEU A 229 -14.72 7.68 16.66
CA LEU A 229 -14.46 9.09 16.91
C LEU A 229 -13.98 9.41 18.34
N PRO A 230 -14.53 8.80 19.42
CA PRO A 230 -14.04 9.08 20.77
C PRO A 230 -12.55 8.75 20.95
N ALA A 231 -12.10 7.60 20.43
CA ALA A 231 -10.70 7.18 20.52
C ALA A 231 -9.77 8.07 19.67
N MET A 232 -10.22 8.48 18.48
CA MET A 232 -9.46 9.40 17.63
C MET A 232 -9.27 10.77 18.29
N ARG A 233 -10.32 11.30 18.95
CA ARG A 233 -10.28 12.58 19.68
C ARG A 233 -9.35 12.56 20.88
N GLU A 234 -9.23 11.43 21.55
CA GLU A 234 -8.30 11.26 22.66
C GLU A 234 -6.84 11.19 22.16
N ALA A 235 -6.63 10.53 21.02
CA ALA A 235 -5.30 10.27 20.50
C ALA A 235 -4.65 11.46 19.79
N ALA A 236 -5.45 12.35 19.18
CA ALA A 236 -4.98 13.39 18.27
C ALA A 236 -5.83 14.67 18.29
N GLU A 237 -5.24 15.77 17.82
CA GLU A 237 -5.92 17.07 17.72
C GLU A 237 -6.51 17.33 16.34
N VAL A 238 -5.96 16.69 15.30
CA VAL A 238 -6.46 16.77 13.92
C VAL A 238 -7.08 15.43 13.55
N LEU A 239 -8.32 15.45 13.05
CA LEU A 239 -9.06 14.24 12.67
C LEU A 239 -9.22 14.22 11.15
N VAL A 240 -8.68 13.19 10.53
CA VAL A 240 -8.62 13.02 9.08
C VAL A 240 -9.31 11.73 8.67
N VAL A 241 -10.17 11.80 7.66
CA VAL A 241 -10.84 10.65 7.04
C VAL A 241 -10.40 10.54 5.59
N LEU A 242 -9.88 9.37 5.23
CA LEU A 242 -9.62 8.95 3.86
C LEU A 242 -10.80 8.09 3.41
N ALA A 243 -11.61 8.60 2.49
CA ALA A 243 -12.92 8.03 2.19
C ALA A 243 -12.97 7.54 0.74
N ASP A 244 -13.09 6.24 0.54
CA ASP A 244 -13.58 5.68 -0.71
C ASP A 244 -15.11 5.75 -0.75
N LEU A 245 -15.60 7.00 -0.76
CA LEU A 245 -17.00 7.41 -0.76
C LEU A 245 -17.19 8.47 -1.85
N ASP A 246 -18.42 8.63 -2.32
CA ASP A 246 -18.76 9.75 -3.18
C ASP A 246 -18.84 11.08 -2.39
N ARG A 247 -19.01 12.18 -3.14
CA ARG A 247 -19.11 13.52 -2.55
C ARG A 247 -20.33 13.66 -1.63
N GLU A 248 -21.46 13.08 -1.98
CA GLU A 248 -22.69 13.25 -1.20
C GLU A 248 -22.55 12.60 0.17
N GLN A 249 -22.00 11.39 0.21
CA GLN A 249 -21.65 10.66 1.42
C GLN A 249 -20.59 11.41 2.24
N ALA A 250 -19.53 11.92 1.60
CA ALA A 250 -18.49 12.69 2.29
C ALA A 250 -19.04 13.98 2.92
N ASP A 251 -19.90 14.71 2.20
CA ASP A 251 -20.56 15.91 2.71
C ASP A 251 -21.54 15.59 3.84
N ALA A 252 -22.20 14.43 3.80
CA ALA A 252 -23.04 13.96 4.91
C ALA A 252 -22.21 13.72 6.16
N LEU A 253 -21.08 13.01 6.06
CA LEU A 253 -20.15 12.82 7.18
C LEU A 253 -19.64 14.16 7.74
N ALA A 254 -19.29 15.13 6.88
CA ALA A 254 -18.85 16.45 7.32
C ALA A 254 -19.94 17.23 8.09
N ARG A 255 -21.21 17.06 7.72
CA ARG A 255 -22.35 17.68 8.41
C ARG A 255 -22.59 17.02 9.77
N ASP A 256 -22.59 15.69 9.80
CA ASP A 256 -23.01 14.90 10.96
C ASP A 256 -21.89 14.77 12.02
N PHE A 257 -20.62 14.89 11.61
CA PHE A 257 -19.44 14.79 12.48
C PHE A 257 -18.61 16.09 12.47
N PRO A 258 -19.08 17.16 13.15
CA PRO A 258 -18.43 18.48 13.17
C PRO A 258 -17.06 18.52 13.89
N GLU A 259 -16.58 17.40 14.41
CA GLU A 259 -15.23 17.20 14.95
C GLU A 259 -14.20 16.85 13.89
N LEU A 260 -14.62 16.40 12.71
CA LEU A 260 -13.71 16.15 11.60
C LEU A 260 -13.10 17.45 11.09
N HIS A 261 -11.82 17.38 10.72
CA HIS A 261 -11.09 18.52 10.18
C HIS A 261 -10.87 18.38 8.68
N LEU A 262 -10.60 17.17 8.20
CA LEU A 262 -10.34 16.90 6.80
C LEU A 262 -11.00 15.58 6.37
N ILE A 263 -11.72 15.61 5.24
CA ILE A 263 -12.24 14.43 4.56
C ILE A 263 -11.70 14.46 3.13
N LEU A 264 -10.90 13.46 2.78
CA LEU A 264 -10.38 13.27 1.44
C LEU A 264 -11.16 12.13 0.79
N HIS A 265 -12.05 12.45 -0.14
CA HIS A 265 -12.96 11.48 -0.73
C HIS A 265 -12.51 11.07 -2.15
N ARG A 266 -13.14 10.01 -2.67
CA ARG A 266 -12.87 9.51 -4.02
C ARG A 266 -13.20 10.55 -5.10
N SER A 267 -12.34 10.67 -6.11
CA SER A 267 -12.46 11.64 -7.20
C SER A 267 -13.27 11.13 -8.40
N ARG A 268 -13.21 9.82 -8.71
CA ARG A 268 -13.75 9.19 -9.94
C ARG A 268 -13.39 10.00 -11.20
N ASN A 269 -12.10 10.31 -11.37
CA ASN A 269 -11.56 11.11 -12.48
C ASN A 269 -11.92 12.61 -12.47
N ASN A 270 -12.32 13.16 -11.32
CA ASN A 270 -12.60 14.59 -11.20
C ASN A 270 -11.93 15.21 -9.98
N THR A 271 -10.98 16.11 -10.23
CA THR A 271 -10.36 16.91 -9.17
C THR A 271 -11.35 17.91 -8.61
N ARG A 272 -11.61 17.81 -7.30
CA ARG A 272 -12.42 18.76 -6.56
C ARG A 272 -11.58 19.36 -5.46
N LEU A 273 -11.18 20.61 -5.67
CA LEU A 273 -10.35 21.31 -4.69
C LEU A 273 -11.07 21.35 -3.34
N PRO A 274 -10.33 21.17 -2.23
CA PRO A 274 -10.89 21.20 -0.90
C PRO A 274 -11.72 22.44 -0.59
N GLU A 275 -12.96 22.22 -0.15
CA GLU A 275 -13.93 23.23 0.23
C GLU A 275 -14.38 23.01 1.67
N SER A 276 -14.76 24.08 2.38
CA SER A 276 -15.31 23.95 3.72
C SER A 276 -16.77 23.46 3.66
N VAL A 277 -17.04 22.33 4.28
CA VAL A 277 -18.38 21.81 4.53
C VAL A 277 -18.57 21.73 6.03
N ASN A 278 -19.43 22.61 6.56
CA ASN A 278 -19.58 22.83 8.00
C ASN A 278 -18.24 23.21 8.67
N ARG A 279 -17.61 22.30 9.40
CA ARG A 279 -16.33 22.52 10.10
C ARG A 279 -15.16 21.74 9.49
N ALA A 280 -15.46 20.80 8.59
CA ALA A 280 -14.46 20.02 7.90
C ALA A 280 -14.12 20.67 6.56
N VAL A 281 -12.91 20.41 6.10
CA VAL A 281 -12.50 20.62 4.72
C VAL A 281 -12.73 19.30 3.98
N VAL A 282 -13.41 19.35 2.84
CA VAL A 282 -13.77 18.18 2.03
C VAL A 282 -13.21 18.36 0.63
N GLY A 283 -12.41 17.40 0.15
CA GLY A 283 -11.79 17.48 -1.18
C GLY A 283 -11.48 16.12 -1.79
N ALA A 284 -11.16 16.13 -3.08
CA ALA A 284 -10.75 14.96 -3.84
C ALA A 284 -9.78 15.36 -4.96
N ILE A 285 -8.88 14.44 -5.31
CA ILE A 285 -7.90 14.66 -6.39
C ILE A 285 -7.94 13.46 -7.32
N TYR A 286 -7.86 13.70 -8.64
CA TYR A 286 -7.61 12.63 -9.58
C TYR A 286 -6.16 12.17 -9.47
N GLY A 287 -5.89 11.31 -8.48
CA GLY A 287 -4.55 11.06 -7.97
C GLY A 287 -3.63 10.29 -8.91
N ASP A 288 -4.18 9.69 -9.97
CA ASP A 288 -3.40 9.15 -11.09
C ASP A 288 -2.59 10.22 -11.82
N ARG A 289 -3.14 11.43 -11.96
CA ARG A 289 -2.58 12.49 -12.79
C ARG A 289 -2.13 13.69 -11.98
N TYR A 290 -2.76 13.93 -10.83
CA TYR A 290 -2.52 15.11 -10.01
C TYR A 290 -2.15 14.71 -8.59
N ILE A 291 -1.38 15.57 -7.93
CA ILE A 291 -1.22 15.55 -6.48
C ILE A 291 -1.73 16.87 -5.93
N ALA A 292 -2.47 16.81 -4.82
CA ALA A 292 -2.96 18.01 -4.16
C ALA A 292 -1.98 18.43 -3.05
N ASP A 293 -1.59 19.69 -3.04
CA ASP A 293 -0.89 20.36 -1.95
C ASP A 293 -1.84 21.32 -1.25
N THR A 294 -2.34 20.91 -0.09
CA THR A 294 -3.31 21.66 0.70
C THR A 294 -2.67 22.24 1.94
N THR A 295 -2.72 23.56 2.07
CA THR A 295 -2.48 24.23 3.36
C THR A 295 -3.81 24.44 4.07
N LEU A 296 -3.96 23.81 5.22
CA LEU A 296 -5.04 24.04 6.17
C LEU A 296 -4.63 25.18 7.11
N THR A 297 -5.51 26.15 7.30
CA THR A 297 -5.29 27.30 8.18
C THR A 297 -6.40 27.39 9.22
N TRP A 298 -6.04 27.40 10.49
CA TRP A 298 -7.00 27.60 11.58
C TRP A 298 -7.36 29.08 11.66
N GLU A 299 -8.63 29.41 11.46
CA GLU A 299 -9.12 30.80 11.54
C GLU A 299 -9.73 31.11 12.92
N GLY A 300 -9.64 30.15 13.83
CA GLY A 300 -10.18 30.17 15.19
C GLY A 300 -10.36 28.74 15.70
N GLN A 301 -10.94 28.59 16.89
CA GLN A 301 -11.10 27.26 17.52
C GLN A 301 -11.99 26.29 16.74
N ARG A 302 -12.82 26.77 15.80
CA ARG A 302 -13.86 25.97 15.16
C ARG A 302 -13.94 26.10 13.64
N ARG A 303 -13.10 26.94 13.03
CA ARG A 303 -13.14 27.23 11.59
C ARG A 303 -11.78 26.95 10.96
N LEU A 304 -11.81 26.18 9.88
CA LEU A 304 -10.65 25.81 9.09
C LEU A 304 -10.90 26.27 7.66
N SER A 305 -9.93 26.98 7.08
CA SER A 305 -9.89 27.22 5.65
C SER A 305 -8.81 26.36 5.01
N ALA A 306 -8.94 26.14 3.70
CA ALA A 306 -7.99 25.39 2.92
C ALA A 306 -7.61 26.20 1.68
N ARG A 307 -6.30 26.25 1.41
CA ARG A 307 -5.76 26.69 0.12
C ARG A 307 -5.08 25.50 -0.50
N THR A 308 -5.53 25.12 -1.70
CA THR A 308 -5.01 23.93 -2.39
C THR A 308 -4.52 24.28 -3.77
N GLU A 309 -3.36 23.73 -4.09
CA GLU A 309 -2.84 23.64 -5.45
C GLU A 309 -2.93 22.19 -5.90
N ALA A 310 -3.63 21.94 -7.01
CA ALA A 310 -3.61 20.63 -7.67
C ALA A 310 -2.55 20.67 -8.76
N THR A 311 -1.41 20.04 -8.49
CA THR A 311 -0.30 19.99 -9.44
C THR A 311 -0.43 18.77 -10.32
N GLU A 312 -0.46 18.98 -11.63
CA GLU A 312 -0.36 17.89 -12.58
C GLU A 312 1.04 17.29 -12.56
N LEU A 313 1.13 15.98 -12.37
CA LEU A 313 2.37 15.24 -12.32
C LEU A 313 2.90 15.05 -13.74
N THR A 314 3.87 15.87 -14.11
CA THR A 314 4.60 15.82 -15.39
C THR A 314 6.11 15.92 -15.13
N SER A 315 6.92 15.69 -16.16
CA SER A 315 8.37 15.90 -16.11
C SER A 315 8.79 17.31 -15.68
N GLN A 316 7.95 18.33 -15.92
CA GLN A 316 8.21 19.69 -15.48
C GLN A 316 7.98 19.86 -13.98
N SER A 317 6.86 19.34 -13.46
CA SER A 317 6.51 19.42 -12.04
C SER A 317 7.37 18.52 -11.16
N ALA A 318 7.77 17.35 -11.67
CA ALA A 318 8.51 16.33 -10.94
C ALA A 318 10.03 16.57 -10.94
N GLY A 319 10.50 17.52 -11.75
CA GLY A 319 11.92 17.66 -12.07
C GLY A 319 12.38 16.55 -13.02
N ALA A 320 13.48 16.80 -13.73
CA ALA A 320 14.06 15.84 -14.67
C ALA A 320 14.74 14.67 -13.94
N ALA A 321 13.96 13.78 -13.34
CA ALA A 321 14.48 12.55 -12.74
C ALA A 321 13.54 11.39 -13.08
N PRO A 322 13.83 10.58 -14.11
CA PRO A 322 13.26 9.25 -14.19
C PRO A 322 13.93 8.40 -13.10
N ILE A 323 13.15 7.89 -12.15
CA ILE A 323 13.63 6.84 -11.26
C ILE A 323 13.73 5.57 -12.11
N GLN A 324 14.95 5.27 -12.57
CA GLN A 324 15.32 3.92 -13.02
C GLN A 324 15.29 3.01 -11.78
N ASN A 325 14.35 2.08 -11.73
CA ASN A 325 14.32 1.06 -10.67
C ASN A 325 14.98 -0.21 -11.19
N ILE A 326 16.31 -0.22 -11.26
CA ILE A 326 17.09 -1.45 -11.42
C ILE A 326 17.39 -1.95 -10.00
N PRO A 327 16.80 -3.08 -9.56
CA PRO A 327 17.03 -3.61 -8.22
C PRO A 327 18.52 -3.85 -7.94
N GLU A 328 18.94 -3.63 -6.69
CA GLU A 328 20.32 -3.91 -6.28
C GLU A 328 20.67 -5.38 -6.53
N GLY A 329 21.82 -5.63 -7.17
CA GLY A 329 22.22 -6.97 -7.60
C GLY A 329 21.84 -7.31 -9.05
N LEU A 330 21.25 -6.38 -9.80
CA LEU A 330 21.07 -6.51 -11.25
C LEU A 330 21.77 -5.38 -12.01
N ARG A 331 22.19 -5.68 -13.24
CA ARG A 331 22.54 -4.67 -14.25
C ARG A 331 21.76 -4.94 -15.53
N VAL A 332 21.36 -3.88 -16.23
CA VAL A 332 20.51 -3.98 -17.42
C VAL A 332 21.12 -3.16 -18.56
N SER A 333 21.14 -3.72 -19.77
CA SER A 333 21.69 -3.08 -20.96
C SER A 333 20.86 -3.38 -22.21
N PRO A 334 20.34 -2.38 -22.95
CA PRO A 334 20.39 -0.98 -22.59
C PRO A 334 19.44 -0.69 -21.41
N GLU A 335 19.76 0.32 -20.60
CA GLU A 335 18.88 0.74 -19.49
C GLU A 335 17.57 1.38 -19.97
N ARG A 336 17.52 1.76 -21.26
CA ARG A 336 16.33 2.22 -21.98
C ARG A 336 16.40 1.74 -23.42
N ILE A 337 15.28 1.26 -23.94
CA ILE A 337 15.13 0.89 -25.35
C ILE A 337 14.60 2.11 -26.11
N ASP A 338 15.18 2.40 -27.26
CA ASP A 338 14.62 3.37 -28.20
C ASP A 338 14.46 2.70 -29.56
N PHE A 339 13.21 2.47 -29.94
CA PHE A 339 12.83 1.89 -31.22
C PHE A 339 12.88 2.92 -32.35
N GLY A 340 12.96 4.23 -32.05
CA GLY A 340 12.96 5.28 -33.06
C GLY A 340 11.65 5.37 -33.87
N PRO A 341 11.68 6.01 -35.05
CA PRO A 341 10.52 6.14 -35.93
C PRO A 341 10.08 4.78 -36.50
N ILE A 342 8.80 4.45 -36.34
CA ILE A 342 8.17 3.20 -36.77
C ILE A 342 6.89 3.52 -37.53
N ALA A 343 6.69 2.90 -38.70
CA ALA A 343 5.46 3.08 -39.46
C ALA A 343 4.27 2.35 -38.80
N ASP A 344 3.06 2.87 -38.96
CA ASP A 344 1.85 2.16 -38.54
C ASP A 344 1.78 0.75 -39.16
N GLY A 345 1.48 -0.25 -38.34
CA GLY A 345 1.48 -1.67 -38.72
C GLY A 345 2.87 -2.34 -38.77
N GLU A 346 3.97 -1.60 -38.60
CA GLU A 346 5.33 -2.16 -38.59
C GLU A 346 5.64 -2.86 -37.26
N GLN A 347 6.49 -3.89 -37.34
CA GLN A 347 7.06 -4.56 -36.17
C GLN A 347 8.55 -4.25 -36.08
N ARG A 348 9.03 -3.92 -34.87
CA ARG A 348 10.46 -3.72 -34.61
C ARG A 348 10.89 -4.46 -33.36
N GLN A 349 12.12 -4.96 -33.41
CA GLN A 349 12.72 -5.71 -32.31
C GLN A 349 13.89 -4.94 -31.70
N ALA A 350 14.05 -5.08 -30.39
CA ALA A 350 15.21 -4.62 -29.65
C ALA A 350 15.70 -5.71 -28.70
N GLN A 351 16.99 -5.70 -28.39
CA GLN A 351 17.59 -6.61 -27.43
C GLN A 351 17.78 -5.93 -26.08
N LEU A 352 17.45 -6.65 -25.02
CA LEU A 352 17.64 -6.27 -23.63
C LEU A 352 18.44 -7.36 -22.92
N THR A 353 19.55 -7.01 -22.31
CA THR A 353 20.38 -7.94 -21.54
C THR A 353 20.24 -7.63 -20.05
N ILE A 354 19.92 -8.64 -19.25
CA ILE A 354 19.85 -8.57 -17.79
C ILE A 354 20.97 -9.41 -17.22
N HIS A 355 21.86 -8.79 -16.45
CA HIS A 355 22.93 -9.45 -15.72
C HIS A 355 22.52 -9.65 -14.27
N ASN A 356 22.65 -10.88 -13.76
CA ASN A 356 22.45 -11.18 -12.36
C ASN A 356 23.79 -11.08 -11.61
N ASP A 357 24.00 -9.97 -10.92
CA ASP A 357 25.18 -9.73 -10.07
C ASP A 357 24.95 -10.12 -8.61
N SER A 358 23.78 -10.65 -8.27
CA SER A 358 23.48 -11.18 -6.95
C SER A 358 24.20 -12.50 -6.71
N SER A 359 24.24 -12.95 -5.45
CA SER A 359 24.87 -14.21 -5.07
C SER A 359 24.00 -15.45 -5.29
N GLY A 360 22.77 -15.30 -5.81
CA GLY A 360 21.82 -16.42 -5.96
C GLY A 360 21.07 -16.39 -7.28
N LEU A 361 20.16 -17.36 -7.45
CA LEU A 361 19.34 -17.47 -8.66
C LEU A 361 18.23 -16.43 -8.65
N VAL A 362 18.07 -15.72 -9.77
CA VAL A 362 16.97 -14.80 -10.02
C VAL A 362 16.07 -15.42 -11.07
N ARG A 363 14.80 -15.63 -10.75
CA ARG A 363 13.77 -16.11 -11.67
C ARG A 363 12.99 -14.94 -12.21
N LEU A 364 12.82 -14.93 -13.52
CA LEU A 364 11.96 -13.99 -14.23
C LEU A 364 10.62 -14.69 -14.47
N SER A 365 9.66 -14.46 -13.57
CA SER A 365 8.38 -15.18 -13.58
C SER A 365 7.36 -14.56 -14.53
N ARG A 366 7.52 -13.26 -14.85
CA ARG A 366 6.60 -12.60 -15.77
C ARG A 366 7.20 -11.37 -16.42
N VAL A 367 6.77 -11.10 -17.64
CA VAL A 367 7.02 -9.83 -18.33
C VAL A 367 5.68 -9.16 -18.61
N LEU A 368 5.54 -7.91 -18.19
CA LEU A 368 4.37 -7.07 -18.37
C LEU A 368 4.77 -5.85 -19.20
N SER A 369 3.89 -5.42 -20.09
CA SER A 369 4.04 -4.18 -20.86
C SER A 369 2.89 -3.24 -20.51
N THR A 370 3.16 -1.94 -20.48
CA THR A 370 2.12 -0.93 -20.28
C THR A 370 1.27 -0.64 -21.51
N CYS A 371 1.58 -1.30 -22.64
CA CYS A 371 0.81 -1.21 -23.86
C CYS A 371 0.61 -2.61 -24.48
N GLY A 372 -0.62 -2.92 -24.91
CA GLY A 372 -0.97 -4.15 -25.61
C GLY A 372 -0.37 -4.27 -27.02
N CYS A 373 0.28 -3.21 -27.52
CA CYS A 373 1.04 -3.19 -28.76
C CYS A 373 2.38 -3.95 -28.68
N PHE A 374 2.79 -4.45 -27.52
CA PHE A 374 4.02 -5.22 -27.38
C PHE A 374 3.70 -6.69 -27.17
N VAL A 375 4.26 -7.54 -28.02
CA VAL A 375 4.26 -8.99 -27.81
C VAL A 375 5.65 -9.36 -27.34
N LEU A 376 5.72 -9.84 -26.10
CA LEU A 376 6.97 -10.27 -25.48
C LEU A 376 7.13 -11.76 -25.69
N GLY A 377 8.25 -12.16 -26.28
CA GLY A 377 8.53 -13.55 -26.64
C GLY A 377 9.22 -14.33 -25.53
N ILE A 378 8.74 -14.21 -24.28
CA ILE A 378 9.38 -14.91 -23.15
C ILE A 378 8.35 -15.66 -22.32
N GLU A 379 8.66 -16.93 -22.10
CA GLU A 379 8.10 -17.77 -21.05
C GLU A 379 9.12 -17.81 -19.90
N GLU A 380 8.64 -17.94 -18.65
CA GLU A 380 9.43 -17.93 -17.40
C GLU A 380 10.89 -18.42 -17.54
N GLN A 381 11.85 -17.64 -17.03
CA GLN A 381 13.27 -17.95 -17.24
C GLN A 381 14.15 -17.65 -16.02
N ASP A 382 15.10 -18.54 -15.76
CA ASP A 382 16.03 -18.42 -14.63
C ASP A 382 17.38 -17.84 -15.06
N ILE A 383 17.92 -16.92 -14.25
CA ILE A 383 19.24 -16.31 -14.39
C ILE A 383 20.09 -16.74 -13.19
N ALA A 384 21.07 -17.61 -13.41
CA ALA A 384 22.01 -18.01 -12.37
C ALA A 384 22.89 -16.84 -11.90
N ALA A 385 23.46 -16.95 -10.69
CA ALA A 385 24.39 -15.94 -10.17
C ALA A 385 25.59 -15.73 -11.11
N GLY A 386 25.88 -14.47 -11.44
CA GLY A 386 26.91 -14.07 -12.40
C GLY A 386 26.57 -14.32 -13.88
N ALA A 387 25.39 -14.86 -14.18
CA ALA A 387 24.95 -15.09 -15.56
C ALA A 387 24.20 -13.88 -16.12
N GLN A 388 23.89 -13.94 -17.42
CA GLN A 388 23.06 -12.96 -18.10
C GLN A 388 21.95 -13.63 -18.89
N LEU A 389 20.86 -12.90 -19.09
CA LEU A 389 19.75 -13.28 -19.94
C LEU A 389 19.54 -12.22 -21.02
N GLU A 390 19.45 -12.66 -22.27
CA GLU A 390 19.08 -11.82 -23.40
C GLU A 390 17.59 -11.99 -23.70
N ILE A 391 16.91 -10.86 -23.80
CA ILE A 391 15.48 -10.73 -23.98
C ILE A 391 15.23 -9.97 -25.27
N THR A 392 14.52 -10.60 -26.20
CA THR A 392 14.04 -9.93 -27.41
C THR A 392 12.67 -9.31 -27.16
N VAL A 393 12.61 -7.99 -27.28
CA VAL A 393 11.40 -7.19 -27.12
C VAL A 393 10.85 -6.87 -28.50
N THR A 394 9.59 -7.27 -28.79
CA THR A 394 8.93 -6.94 -30.06
C THR A 394 7.82 -5.91 -29.86
N LEU A 395 7.94 -4.79 -30.56
CA LEU A 395 6.88 -3.79 -30.70
C LEU A 395 6.07 -4.08 -31.96
N HIS A 396 4.74 -4.14 -31.84
CA HIS A 396 3.78 -4.14 -32.94
C HIS A 396 3.06 -2.79 -32.95
N ALA A 397 3.42 -1.89 -33.85
CA ALA A 397 2.70 -0.63 -33.98
C ALA A 397 1.30 -0.89 -34.52
N VAL A 398 0.26 -0.54 -33.75
CA VAL A 398 -1.14 -0.62 -34.16
C VAL A 398 -1.76 0.75 -33.94
N ALA A 399 -2.48 1.25 -34.95
CA ALA A 399 -3.23 2.50 -34.98
C ALA A 399 -4.06 2.79 -33.71
N LEU A 400 -3.40 3.29 -32.68
CA LEU A 400 -3.97 4.02 -31.56
C LEU A 400 -3.06 5.24 -31.36
N GLU A 401 -3.70 6.41 -31.31
CA GLU A 401 -3.07 7.72 -31.29
C GLU A 401 -1.94 7.82 -30.25
N ALA A 402 -0.75 8.18 -30.75
CA ALA A 402 0.38 8.77 -30.05
C ALA A 402 0.66 8.28 -28.62
N SER A 403 1.41 7.19 -28.48
CA SER A 403 2.33 7.06 -27.34
C SER A 403 3.73 6.73 -27.80
N ASN A 404 4.67 7.59 -27.37
CA ASN A 404 6.09 7.49 -27.67
C ASN A 404 6.91 6.88 -26.52
N ASN A 405 6.26 6.51 -25.41
CA ASN A 405 6.89 5.95 -24.22
C ASN A 405 6.08 4.75 -23.71
N VAL A 406 6.72 3.60 -23.60
CA VAL A 406 6.24 2.34 -23.03
C VAL A 406 7.25 1.91 -21.98
N SER A 407 6.86 1.16 -20.94
CA SER A 407 7.88 0.50 -20.11
C SER A 407 7.59 -0.99 -20.02
N LEU A 408 8.67 -1.75 -19.97
CA LEU A 408 8.67 -3.18 -19.73
C LEU A 408 8.89 -3.40 -18.25
N TYR A 409 8.06 -4.25 -17.66
CA TYR A 409 8.13 -4.66 -16.28
C TYR A 409 8.46 -6.14 -16.23
N LEU A 410 9.51 -6.50 -15.51
CA LEU A 410 9.94 -7.88 -15.34
C LEU A 410 9.79 -8.24 -13.87
N GLN A 411 8.91 -9.20 -13.56
CA GLN A 411 8.71 -9.71 -12.21
C GLN A 411 9.85 -10.67 -11.88
N LEU A 412 10.48 -10.41 -10.73
CA LEU A 412 11.67 -11.10 -10.26
C LEU A 412 11.36 -11.83 -8.96
N GLU A 413 11.86 -13.06 -8.86
CA GLU A 413 11.77 -13.93 -7.69
C GLU A 413 13.14 -14.53 -7.35
N GLY A 414 13.34 -14.91 -6.09
CA GLY A 414 14.55 -15.59 -5.64
C GLY A 414 15.56 -14.65 -4.97
N ALA A 415 16.79 -14.59 -5.49
CA ALA A 415 17.86 -13.81 -4.86
C ALA A 415 17.69 -12.28 -5.00
N VAL A 416 16.91 -11.87 -5.98
CA VAL A 416 16.43 -10.49 -6.18
C VAL A 416 14.92 -10.60 -6.35
N GLU A 417 14.16 -9.93 -5.49
CA GLU A 417 12.70 -9.95 -5.50
C GLU A 417 12.16 -8.56 -5.83
N GLY A 418 11.08 -8.50 -6.61
CA GLY A 418 10.39 -7.25 -6.95
C GLY A 418 10.17 -7.09 -8.45
N MET A 419 10.09 -5.85 -8.92
CA MET A 419 9.96 -5.54 -10.35
C MET A 419 11.14 -4.73 -10.87
N LEU A 420 11.70 -5.19 -11.99
CA LEU A 420 12.61 -4.41 -12.81
C LEU A 420 11.80 -3.65 -13.86
N MET A 421 12.04 -2.34 -13.98
CA MET A 421 11.42 -1.49 -15.00
C MET A 421 12.45 -1.05 -16.02
N VAL A 422 12.17 -1.30 -17.30
CA VAL A 422 12.99 -0.86 -18.44
C VAL A 422 12.15 0.04 -19.35
N PRO A 423 12.45 1.35 -19.41
CA PRO A 423 11.76 2.26 -20.33
C PRO A 423 12.03 1.88 -21.78
N ALA A 424 11.02 2.02 -22.62
CA ALA A 424 11.07 1.78 -24.05
C ALA A 424 10.38 2.94 -24.79
N THR A 425 10.97 3.48 -25.85
CA THR A 425 10.38 4.59 -26.61
C THR A 425 10.22 4.24 -28.07
N ALA A 426 9.22 4.78 -28.75
CA ALA A 426 9.01 4.63 -30.18
C ALA A 426 8.37 5.91 -30.74
N GLN A 427 8.46 6.18 -32.03
CA GLN A 427 7.71 7.27 -32.65
C GLN A 427 6.86 6.68 -33.78
N ILE A 428 5.55 6.52 -33.55
CA ILE A 428 4.67 5.95 -34.58
C ILE A 428 4.35 7.02 -35.62
N ILE A 429 4.73 6.76 -36.86
CA ILE A 429 4.50 7.66 -38.00
C ILE A 429 3.36 7.09 -38.84
N ALA A 430 2.37 7.93 -39.14
CA ALA A 430 1.18 7.55 -39.92
C ALA A 430 1.50 7.24 -41.40
N ASN A 431 2.67 7.66 -41.92
CA ASN A 431 3.06 7.51 -43.31
C ASN A 431 4.41 6.79 -43.42
N ALA A 432 4.43 5.64 -44.12
CA ALA A 432 5.63 4.83 -44.32
C ALA A 432 6.75 5.54 -45.14
N GLU A 433 6.44 6.61 -45.87
CA GLU A 433 7.42 7.38 -46.67
C GLU A 433 8.30 8.33 -45.83
N GLU A 434 7.86 8.74 -44.64
CA GLU A 434 8.66 9.58 -43.72
C GLU A 434 9.61 8.77 -42.83
N ALA A 435 9.39 7.45 -42.67
CA ALA A 435 10.19 6.57 -41.81
C ALA A 435 11.57 6.17 -42.40
N ALA A 436 11.80 6.47 -43.69
CA ALA A 436 13.02 6.09 -44.43
C ALA A 436 14.05 7.23 -44.59
N LEU A 437 13.80 8.39 -43.96
CA LEU A 437 14.69 9.55 -43.87
C LEU A 437 15.28 9.63 -42.45
#